data_AF-A0A6A5G5U5-F1
#
_entry.id   AF-A0A6A5G5U5-F1
#
_cell.length_a   1.000
_cell.length_b   1.000
_cell.length_c   1.000
_cell.angle_alpha   90.00
_cell.angle_beta   90.00
_cell.angle_gamma   90.00
#
_symmetry.space_group_name_H-M   'P 1'
#
loop_
_entity.id
_entity.type
_entity.pdbx_description
1 polymer ?
#
loop_
_entity_poly.entity_id
_entity_poly.type
_entity_poly.pdbx_seq_one_letter_code
_entity_poly.pdbx_strand_id
1 'polypeptide(L)'
;MLVVFLPFYVFTTYCILKKTPRTMDSVKFVLLNAHCWACYIDILVCSLITPYFFFPTISGFPVGLLRVFGVPTSAQVFIGLTSSMCDHGYLTCGIIRESEQLYSK
;
A
#
# COMPACT_ATOMS: atom_id res chain seq x y z
N MET A 1 -1.09 16.93 2.46
CA MET A 1 -1.13 15.98 1.33
C MET A 1 -2.31 15.04 1.42
N LEU A 2 -2.52 14.31 2.52
CA LEU A 2 -3.61 13.34 2.70
C LEU A 2 -5.02 13.80 2.25
N VAL A 3 -5.42 15.03 2.58
CA VAL A 3 -6.75 15.59 2.20
C VAL A 3 -6.94 15.66 0.68
N VAL A 4 -5.86 15.89 -0.08
CA VAL A 4 -5.90 15.94 -1.55
C VAL A 4 -5.96 14.54 -2.14
N PHE A 5 -5.31 13.54 -1.52
CA PHE A 5 -5.30 12.16 -1.99
C PHE A 5 -6.56 11.36 -1.64
N LEU A 6 -7.27 11.74 -0.58
CA LEU A 6 -8.54 11.15 -0.15
C LEU A 6 -9.58 11.00 -1.30
N PRO A 7 -9.89 12.05 -2.08
CA PRO A 7 -10.82 11.91 -3.21
C PRO A 7 -10.26 11.00 -4.33
N PHE A 8 -8.94 10.96 -4.53
CA PHE A 8 -8.33 10.04 -5.50
C PHE A 8 -8.48 8.58 -5.07
N TYR A 9 -8.27 8.26 -3.79
CA TYR A 9 -8.46 6.90 -3.29
C TYR A 9 -9.90 6.42 -3.45
N VAL A 10 -10.87 7.29 -3.14
CA VAL A 10 -12.30 7.01 -3.34
C VAL A 10 -12.61 6.83 -4.83
N PHE A 11 -12.04 7.67 -5.70
CA PHE A 11 -12.22 7.56 -7.14
C PHE A 11 -11.64 6.26 -7.71
N THR A 12 -10.46 5.84 -7.26
CA THR A 12 -9.84 4.58 -7.69
C THR A 12 -10.66 3.38 -7.23
N THR A 13 -11.09 3.34 -5.97
CA THR A 13 -11.98 2.29 -5.46
C THR A 13 -13.29 2.25 -6.24
N TYR A 14 -13.86 3.42 -6.55
CA TYR A 14 -15.06 3.52 -7.38
C TYR A 14 -14.84 2.99 -8.80
N CYS A 15 -13.72 3.33 -9.43
CA CYS A 15 -13.33 2.81 -10.75
C CYS A 15 -13.21 1.28 -10.73
N ILE A 16 -12.54 0.71 -9.73
CA ILE A 16 -12.42 -0.75 -9.55
C ILE A 16 -13.80 -1.39 -9.41
N LEU A 17 -14.69 -0.79 -8.61
CA LEU A 17 -16.03 -1.33 -8.40
C LEU A 17 -16.93 -1.22 -9.65
N LYS A 18 -16.84 -0.14 -10.41
CA LYS A 18 -17.69 0.12 -11.59
C LYS A 18 -17.18 -0.54 -12.87
N LYS A 19 -15.88 -0.54 -13.12
CA LYS A 19 -15.29 -1.00 -14.38
C LYS A 19 -14.98 -2.50 -14.38
N THR A 20 -14.80 -3.14 -13.22
CA THR A 20 -14.56 -4.58 -13.20
C THR A 20 -15.86 -5.36 -13.40
N PRO A 21 -16.00 -6.14 -14.49
CA PRO A 21 -17.22 -6.89 -14.81
C PRO A 21 -17.46 -8.06 -13.84
N ARG A 22 -18.73 -8.46 -13.64
CA ARG A 22 -19.14 -9.54 -12.71
C ARG A 22 -18.53 -10.91 -12.99
N THR A 23 -18.06 -11.14 -14.21
CA THR A 23 -17.38 -12.40 -14.58
C THR A 23 -16.00 -12.55 -13.93
N MET A 24 -15.51 -11.53 -13.20
CA MET A 24 -14.20 -11.45 -12.54
C MET A 24 -14.33 -11.08 -11.05
N ASP A 25 -15.40 -11.48 -10.36
CA ASP A 25 -15.64 -11.10 -8.97
C ASP A 25 -14.50 -11.50 -8.01
N SER A 26 -13.84 -12.65 -8.24
CA SER A 26 -12.65 -13.08 -7.46
C SER A 26 -11.47 -12.10 -7.63
N VAL A 27 -11.28 -11.62 -8.85
CA VAL A 27 -10.20 -10.70 -9.25
C VAL A 27 -10.44 -9.29 -8.74
N LYS A 28 -11.72 -8.89 -8.68
CA LYS A 28 -12.17 -7.62 -8.10
C LYS A 28 -11.81 -7.52 -6.62
N PHE A 29 -11.95 -8.62 -5.87
CA PHE A 29 -11.56 -8.69 -4.47
C PHE A 29 -10.04 -8.62 -4.28
N VAL A 30 -9.24 -9.24 -5.16
CA VAL A 30 -7.78 -9.07 -5.18
C VAL A 30 -7.43 -7.59 -5.33
N LEU A 31 -7.99 -6.94 -6.36
CA LEU A 31 -7.65 -5.58 -6.73
C LEU A 31 -8.05 -4.57 -5.64
N LEU A 32 -9.20 -4.78 -5.00
CA LEU A 32 -9.63 -3.98 -3.85
C LEU A 32 -8.71 -4.16 -2.64
N ASN A 33 -8.32 -5.38 -2.30
CA ASN A 33 -7.41 -5.61 -1.16
C ASN A 33 -6.03 -4.99 -1.40
N ALA A 34 -5.48 -5.16 -2.61
CA ALA A 34 -4.21 -4.53 -2.98
C ALA A 34 -4.31 -3.00 -2.89
N HIS A 35 -5.40 -2.41 -3.41
CA HIS A 35 -5.62 -0.96 -3.31
C HIS A 35 -5.77 -0.49 -1.87
N CYS A 36 -6.51 -1.21 -1.02
CA CYS A 36 -6.66 -0.88 0.39
C CYS A 36 -5.32 -0.93 1.14
N TRP A 37 -4.47 -1.93 0.86
CA TRP A 37 -3.14 -2.04 1.48
C TRP A 37 -2.20 -0.94 1.01
N ALA A 38 -2.21 -0.62 -0.29
CA ALA A 38 -1.47 0.52 -0.84
C ALA A 38 -1.89 1.85 -0.18
N CYS A 39 -3.20 2.09 -0.02
CA CYS A 39 -3.71 3.27 0.69
C CYS A 39 -3.18 3.34 2.14
N TYR A 40 -3.16 2.19 2.83
CA TYR A 40 -2.67 2.08 4.20
C TYR A 40 -1.16 2.40 4.29
N ILE A 41 -0.35 1.87 3.37
CA ILE A 41 1.08 2.19 3.24
C ILE A 41 1.29 3.67 2.99
N ASP A 42 0.52 4.27 2.08
CA ASP A 42 0.65 5.70 1.75
C ASP A 42 0.35 6.58 2.96
N ILE A 43 -0.70 6.25 3.73
CA ILE A 43 -1.03 6.94 4.98
C ILE A 43 0.10 6.79 6.00
N LEU A 44 0.67 5.58 6.14
CA LEU A 44 1.81 5.34 7.03
C LEU A 44 3.06 6.14 6.61
N VAL A 45 3.41 6.15 5.32
CA VAL A 45 4.59 6.87 4.81
C VAL A 45 4.39 8.39 4.90
N CYS A 46 3.21 8.89 4.51
CA CYS A 46 2.89 10.32 4.55
C CYS A 46 2.74 10.88 5.97
N SER A 47 2.22 10.09 6.91
CA SER A 47 1.95 10.54 8.29
C SER A 47 3.13 10.29 9.23
N LEU A 48 3.83 9.16 9.03
CA LEU A 48 4.59 8.53 10.11
C LEU A 48 6.08 8.40 9.79
N ILE A 49 6.44 8.20 8.53
CA ILE A 49 7.80 7.85 8.08
C ILE A 49 8.04 8.55 6.75
N THR A 50 8.20 9.87 6.73
CA THR A 50 8.76 10.52 5.53
C THR A 50 10.27 10.23 5.55
N PRO A 51 10.79 9.32 4.69
CA PRO A 51 12.20 9.00 4.70
C PRO A 51 12.95 10.15 4.01
N TYR A 52 13.75 10.89 4.77
CA TYR A 52 14.67 11.84 4.16
C TYR A 52 15.88 11.10 3.65
N PHE A 53 15.97 10.92 2.33
CA PHE A 53 17.17 10.43 1.67
C PHE A 53 18.13 11.59 1.43
N PHE A 54 19.30 11.54 2.05
CA PHE A 54 20.41 12.41 1.65
C PHE A 54 21.18 11.74 0.51
N PHE A 55 21.60 12.50 -0.49
CA PHE A 55 22.45 12.02 -1.59
C PHE A 55 23.71 12.89 -1.57
N PRO A 56 24.80 12.44 -0.90
CA PRO A 56 25.82 11.54 -1.47
C PRO A 56 26.20 10.36 -0.56
N THR A 57 25.56 10.23 0.60
CA THR A 57 25.70 9.10 1.52
C THR A 57 24.39 8.35 1.49
N ILE A 58 24.38 7.02 1.31
CA ILE A 58 23.16 6.19 1.43
C ILE A 58 22.73 6.17 2.90
N SER A 59 22.24 7.31 3.38
CA SER A 59 21.79 7.54 4.74
C SER A 59 20.41 8.18 4.62
N GLY A 60 19.45 7.46 5.19
CA GLY A 60 18.07 7.91 5.27
C GLY A 60 17.66 7.94 6.73
N PHE A 61 17.06 9.04 7.18
CA PHE A 61 16.41 9.10 8.48
C PHE A 61 14.92 9.33 8.28
N PRO A 62 14.05 8.48 8.87
CA PRO A 62 12.63 8.75 8.88
C PRO A 62 12.37 9.90 9.86
N VAL A 63 11.77 10.97 9.35
CA VAL A 63 11.40 12.14 10.14
C VAL A 63 9.88 12.21 10.10
N GLY A 64 9.21 11.60 11.09
CA GLY A 64 7.75 11.61 11.17
C GLY A 64 7.22 11.66 12.60
N LEU A 65 5.89 11.66 12.72
CA LEU A 65 5.12 11.93 13.96
C LEU A 65 5.54 11.08 15.16
N LEU A 66 6.08 9.88 14.91
CA LEU A 66 6.56 8.97 15.95
C LEU A 66 7.78 9.49 16.72
N ARG A 67 8.54 10.45 16.17
CA ARG A 67 9.59 11.15 16.92
C ARG A 67 8.98 12.05 18.01
N VAL A 68 7.79 12.61 17.80
CA VAL A 68 7.04 13.40 18.79
C VAL A 68 6.44 12.50 19.88
N PHE A 69 6.02 11.29 19.53
CA PHE A 69 5.52 10.27 20.48
C PHE A 69 6.63 9.49 21.21
N GLY A 70 7.91 9.75 20.94
CA GLY A 70 9.04 9.07 21.60
C GLY A 70 9.26 7.61 21.18
N VAL A 71 8.67 7.17 20.06
CA VAL A 71 8.81 5.79 19.58
C VAL A 71 10.14 5.60 18.86
N PRO A 72 10.91 4.54 19.17
CA PRO A 72 12.24 4.32 18.58
C PRO A 72 12.16 4.16 17.06
N THR A 73 13.12 4.76 16.36
CA THR A 73 13.27 4.75 14.90
C THR A 73 13.26 3.34 14.31
N SER A 74 13.82 2.37 15.04
CA SER A 74 13.86 0.95 14.65
C SER A 74 12.46 0.35 14.49
N ALA A 75 11.53 0.65 15.40
CA ALA A 75 10.17 0.14 15.33
C ALA A 75 9.42 0.72 14.13
N GLN A 76 9.63 2.01 13.81
CA GLN A 76 9.00 2.66 12.66
C GLN A 76 9.46 2.01 11.34
N VAL A 77 10.77 1.82 11.20
CA VAL A 77 11.35 1.17 10.01
C VAL A 77 10.90 -0.28 9.91
N PHE A 78 10.80 -1.00 11.04
CA PHE A 78 10.30 -2.38 11.06
C PHE A 78 8.85 -2.45 10.57
N ILE A 79 7.96 -1.60 11.10
CA ILE A 79 6.56 -1.55 10.68
C ILE A 79 6.47 -1.22 9.18
N GLY A 80 7.21 -0.21 8.70
CA GLY A 80 7.24 0.14 7.28
C GLY A 80 7.72 -1.01 6.39
N LEU A 81 8.83 -1.64 6.74
CA LEU A 81 9.39 -2.79 6.00
C LEU A 81 8.43 -3.98 5.99
N THR A 82 7.89 -4.37 7.15
CA THR A 82 6.94 -5.48 7.24
C THR A 82 5.72 -5.22 6.39
N SER A 83 5.19 -4.00 6.42
CA SER A 83 4.00 -3.64 5.64
C SER A 83 4.26 -3.73 4.12
N SER A 84 5.44 -3.31 3.65
CA SER A 84 5.84 -3.44 2.24
C SER A 84 6.06 -4.88 1.80
N MET A 85 6.62 -5.73 2.67
CA MET A 85 6.77 -7.17 2.37
C MET A 85 5.41 -7.88 2.29
N CYS A 86 4.48 -7.50 3.17
CA CYS A 86 3.11 -8.02 3.13
C CYS A 86 2.40 -7.61 1.82
N ASP A 87 2.57 -6.38 1.35
CA ASP A 87 1.99 -5.93 0.07
C ASP A 87 2.45 -6.79 -1.11
N HIS A 88 3.76 -7.08 -1.19
CA HIS A 88 4.31 -7.94 -2.23
C HIS A 88 3.75 -9.37 -2.18
N GLY A 89 3.56 -9.92 -0.98
CA GLY A 89 2.93 -11.24 -0.81
C GLY A 89 1.46 -11.26 -1.25
N TYR A 90 0.72 -10.18 -0.96
CA TYR A 90 -0.68 -10.04 -1.35
C TYR A 90 -0.82 -9.86 -2.86
N LEU A 91 0.08 -9.10 -3.48
CA LEU A 91 0.15 -8.95 -4.93
C LEU A 91 0.48 -10.29 -5.60
N THR A 92 1.44 -11.04 -5.06
CA THR A 92 1.82 -12.36 -5.59
C THR A 92 0.66 -13.35 -5.51
N CYS A 93 -0.02 -13.46 -4.36
CA CYS A 93 -1.21 -14.27 -4.20
C CYS A 93 -2.35 -13.82 -5.15
N GLY A 94 -2.44 -12.50 -5.37
CA GLY A 94 -3.37 -11.91 -6.33
C GLY A 94 -3.14 -12.35 -7.77
N ILE A 95 -1.89 -12.30 -8.24
CA ILE A 95 -1.48 -12.74 -9.59
C ILE A 95 -1.73 -14.24 -9.77
N ILE A 96 -1.40 -15.06 -8.76
CA ILE A 96 -1.67 -16.50 -8.79
C ILE A 96 -3.17 -16.76 -8.94
N ARG A 97 -4.00 -16.07 -8.16
CA ARG A 97 -5.46 -16.21 -8.24
C ARG A 97 -6.02 -15.72 -9.57
N GLU A 98 -5.41 -14.73 -10.22
CA GLU A 98 -5.74 -14.34 -11.60
C GLU A 98 -5.44 -15.48 -12.59
N SER A 99 -4.25 -16.06 -12.49
CA SER A 99 -3.81 -17.13 -13.41
C SER A 99 -4.67 -18.40 -13.30
N GLU A 100 -5.15 -18.75 -12.11
CA GLU A 100 -6.09 -19.87 -11.93
C GLU A 100 -7.46 -19.61 -12.58
N GLN A 101 -7.94 -18.35 -12.56
CA GLN A 101 -9.21 -18.00 -13.21
C GLN A 101 -9.09 -17.97 -14.74
N LEU A 102 -7.92 -17.62 -15.28
CA LEU A 102 -7.65 -17.70 -16.72
C LEU A 102 -7.56 -19.14 -17.21
N TYR A 103 -7.03 -20.06 -16.40
CA TYR A 103 -6.93 -21.48 -16.73
C TYR A 103 -8.27 -22.22 -16.62
N SER A 104 -9.16 -21.76 -15.73
CA SER A 104 -10.48 -22.39 -15.51
C SER A 104 -11.56 -21.99 -16.54
N LYS A 105 -11.23 -21.18 -17.56
CA LYS A 105 -12.17 -20.63 -18.54
C LYS A 105 -11.87 -21.10 -19.96
#